data_AF-A0A7S0MWU9-F1
#
_entry.id   AF-A0A7S0MWU9-F1
#
_cell.length_a   1.000
_cell.length_b   1.000
_cell.length_c   1.000
_cell.angle_alpha   90.00
_cell.angle_beta   90.00
_cell.angle_gamma   90.00
#
_symmetry.space_group_name_H-M   'P 1'
#
loop_
_entity.id
_entity.type
_entity.pdbx_description
1 polymer ?
#
loop_
_entity_poly.entity_id
_entity_poly.type
_entity_poly.pdbx_seq_one_letter_code
_entity_poly.pdbx_strand_id
1 'polypeptide(L)'
;MLFDNFAGSNAKKLELKDVDGAAFIRTLDIWCGKEGSTEISLGDARELARVAVRFQMTEVASALERTVMGHLKPSMCGEVLSWSGEPGLRQSEAAARVMAVNQFVELVKTEGFMQMGEEALGKLLEDDRLVAGSE
;
A
#
# COMPACT_ATOMS: atom_id res chain seq x y z
N MET A 1 14.52 -19.53 -5.64
CA MET A 1 13.50 -20.39 -6.28
C MET A 1 14.10 -21.24 -7.40
N LEU A 2 14.92 -20.65 -8.29
CA LEU A 2 15.53 -21.36 -9.43
C LEU A 2 16.97 -21.86 -9.19
N PHE A 3 17.54 -21.63 -8.00
CA PHE A 3 18.86 -22.14 -7.64
C PHE A 3 18.73 -23.48 -6.91
N ASP A 4 19.71 -24.37 -7.13
CA ASP A 4 19.75 -25.84 -7.02
C ASP A 4 19.18 -26.58 -5.80
N ASN A 5 18.50 -25.91 -4.85
CA ASN A 5 18.00 -26.50 -3.61
C ASN A 5 16.48 -26.43 -3.44
N PHE A 6 15.72 -26.20 -4.51
CA PHE A 6 14.25 -26.17 -4.46
C PHE A 6 13.65 -27.18 -5.43
N ALA A 7 12.51 -27.78 -5.10
CA ALA A 7 11.81 -28.74 -5.98
C ALA A 7 11.47 -28.16 -7.37
N GLY A 8 11.45 -26.83 -7.50
CA GLY A 8 11.27 -26.10 -8.76
C GLY A 8 12.55 -25.78 -9.54
N SER A 9 13.75 -26.12 -9.07
CA SER A 9 15.03 -25.72 -9.69
C SER A 9 15.19 -26.23 -11.12
N ASN A 10 14.62 -27.40 -11.43
CA ASN A 10 14.62 -28.01 -12.77
C ASN A 10 13.27 -27.96 -13.49
N ALA A 11 12.27 -27.32 -12.89
CA ALA A 11 10.93 -27.27 -13.45
C ALA A 11 10.83 -26.16 -14.50
N LYS A 12 10.42 -26.50 -15.72
CA LYS A 12 10.12 -25.52 -16.79
C LYS A 12 8.87 -24.69 -16.51
N LYS A 13 8.08 -25.08 -15.52
CA LYS A 13 6.83 -24.43 -15.12
C LYS A 13 6.77 -24.40 -13.60
N LEU A 14 6.39 -23.24 -13.08
CA LEU A 14 6.14 -23.03 -11.66
C LEU A 14 4.70 -22.56 -11.49
N GLU A 15 3.96 -23.23 -10.63
CA GLU A 15 2.62 -22.80 -10.25
C GLU A 15 2.71 -21.94 -8.98
N LEU A 16 2.17 -20.74 -9.04
CA LEU A 16 2.09 -19.82 -7.90
C LEU A 16 0.69 -19.90 -7.31
N LYS A 17 0.59 -20.33 -6.05
CA LYS A 17 -0.66 -20.38 -5.30
C LYS A 17 -0.87 -19.09 -4.51
N ASP A 18 -2.13 -18.76 -4.27
CA ASP A 18 -2.56 -17.65 -3.41
C ASP A 18 -2.01 -16.28 -3.86
N VAL A 19 -1.87 -16.08 -5.17
CA VAL A 19 -1.50 -14.79 -5.78
C VAL A 19 -2.47 -14.48 -6.90
N ASP A 20 -2.91 -13.22 -6.98
CA ASP A 20 -3.63 -12.74 -8.15
C ASP A 20 -2.69 -12.72 -9.36
N GLY A 21 -3.03 -13.48 -10.40
CA GLY A 21 -2.19 -13.62 -11.59
C GLY A 21 -2.05 -12.32 -12.37
N ALA A 22 -3.09 -11.48 -12.41
CA ALA A 22 -3.06 -10.19 -13.10
C ALA A 22 -2.17 -9.19 -12.34
N ALA A 23 -2.30 -9.12 -11.01
CA ALA A 23 -1.43 -8.30 -10.17
C ALA A 23 0.03 -8.75 -10.27
N PHE A 24 0.29 -10.06 -10.33
CA PHE A 24 1.64 -10.60 -10.52
C PHE A 24 2.26 -10.20 -11.87
N ILE A 25 1.52 -10.37 -12.96
CA ILE A 25 1.99 -9.96 -14.29
C ILE A 25 2.26 -8.46 -14.33
N ARG A 26 1.35 -7.65 -13.78
CA ARG A 26 1.52 -6.20 -13.74
C ARG A 26 2.73 -5.78 -12.90
N THR A 27 2.96 -6.41 -11.75
CA THR A 27 4.16 -6.20 -10.92
C THR A 27 5.44 -6.54 -11.70
N LEU A 28 5.44 -7.64 -12.47
CA LEU A 28 6.56 -8.02 -13.34
C LEU A 28 6.78 -7.01 -14.46
N ASP A 29 5.72 -6.49 -15.07
CA ASP A 29 5.81 -5.49 -16.13
C ASP A 29 6.39 -4.17 -15.59
N ILE A 30 6.02 -3.75 -14.38
CA ILE A 30 6.69 -2.63 -13.68
C ILE A 30 8.17 -2.93 -13.49
N TRP A 31 8.50 -4.11 -12.97
CA TRP A 31 9.88 -4.50 -12.71
C TRP A 31 10.74 -4.53 -13.99
N CYS A 32 10.16 -4.96 -15.11
CA CYS A 32 10.82 -4.99 -16.41
C CYS A 32 10.80 -3.62 -17.13
N GLY A 33 10.28 -2.56 -16.50
CA GLY A 33 10.21 -1.21 -17.08
C GLY A 33 9.23 -1.06 -18.24
N LYS A 34 8.21 -1.92 -18.33
CA LYS A 34 7.22 -1.88 -19.42
C LYS A 34 6.03 -0.96 -19.15
N GLU A 35 5.70 -0.69 -17.88
CA GLU A 35 4.68 0.31 -17.57
C GLU A 35 5.28 1.72 -17.71
N GLY A 36 5.23 2.23 -18.94
CA GLY A 36 5.36 3.66 -19.19
C GLY A 36 4.12 4.38 -18.65
N SER A 37 4.31 5.27 -17.67
CA SER A 37 3.34 6.24 -17.16
C SER A 37 1.90 5.75 -16.97
N THR A 38 1.69 4.48 -16.64
CA THR A 38 0.35 3.96 -16.41
C THR A 38 -0.07 4.45 -15.04
N GLU A 39 -1.17 5.21 -14.98
CA GLU A 39 -1.68 5.75 -13.72
C GLU A 39 -2.09 4.58 -12.83
N ILE A 40 -1.31 4.32 -11.77
CA ILE A 40 -1.59 3.26 -10.81
C ILE A 40 -2.63 3.81 -9.85
N SER A 41 -3.82 3.20 -9.84
CA SER A 41 -4.85 3.55 -8.85
C SER A 41 -4.40 3.17 -7.43
N LEU A 42 -4.94 3.81 -6.40
CA LEU A 42 -4.62 3.50 -5.00
C LEU A 42 -4.91 2.04 -4.64
N GLY A 43 -6.07 1.54 -5.08
CA GLY A 43 -6.45 0.13 -4.91
C GLY A 43 -5.47 -0.83 -5.59
N ASP A 44 -5.02 -0.50 -6.80
CA ASP A 44 -4.00 -1.29 -7.48
C ASP A 44 -2.66 -1.23 -6.73
N ALA A 45 -2.26 -0.05 -6.23
CA ALA A 45 -0.99 0.13 -5.54
C ALA A 45 -0.88 -0.78 -4.30
N ARG A 46 -1.98 -0.98 -3.57
CA ARG A 46 -2.04 -1.92 -2.43
C ARG A 46 -1.75 -3.36 -2.86
N GLU A 47 -2.47 -3.86 -3.86
CA GLU A 47 -2.30 -5.25 -4.28
C GLU A 47 -0.92 -5.47 -4.92
N LEU A 48 -0.46 -4.54 -5.74
CA LEU A 48 0.86 -4.60 -6.37
C LEU A 48 1.99 -4.55 -5.33
N ALA A 49 1.85 -3.75 -4.26
CA ALA A 49 2.85 -3.68 -3.20
C ALA A 49 2.93 -5.00 -2.43
N ARG A 50 1.78 -5.63 -2.15
CA ARG A 50 1.69 -6.95 -1.52
C ARG A 50 2.43 -8.01 -2.31
N VAL A 51 2.19 -8.03 -3.62
CA VAL A 51 2.87 -8.94 -4.56
C VAL A 51 4.36 -8.63 -4.61
N ALA A 52 4.75 -7.36 -4.77
CA ALA A 52 6.15 -6.96 -4.86
C ALA A 52 6.94 -7.40 -3.63
N VAL A 53 6.40 -7.21 -2.42
CA VAL A 53 7.06 -7.66 -1.18
C VAL A 53 7.14 -9.18 -1.12
N ARG A 54 6.06 -9.90 -1.47
CA ARG A 54 6.05 -11.37 -1.46
C ARG A 54 7.14 -11.97 -2.36
N PHE A 55 7.38 -11.37 -3.53
CA PHE A 55 8.40 -11.80 -4.48
C PHE A 55 9.74 -11.07 -4.33
N GLN A 56 9.92 -10.30 -3.26
CA GLN A 56 11.16 -9.57 -2.92
C GLN A 56 11.59 -8.56 -4.01
N MET A 57 10.63 -8.02 -4.76
CA MET A 57 10.83 -6.96 -5.76
C MET A 57 10.88 -5.59 -5.07
N THR A 58 11.93 -5.37 -4.28
CA THR A 58 12.06 -4.21 -3.37
C THR A 58 11.98 -2.87 -4.09
N GLU A 59 12.54 -2.78 -5.31
CA GLU A 59 12.50 -1.55 -6.11
C GLU A 59 11.07 -1.20 -6.55
N VAL A 60 10.28 -2.21 -6.91
CA VAL A 60 8.87 -2.03 -7.29
C VAL A 60 8.04 -1.62 -6.08
N ALA A 61 8.21 -2.30 -4.94
CA ALA A 61 7.53 -1.93 -3.70
C ALA A 61 7.85 -0.48 -3.30
N SER A 62 9.12 -0.07 -3.39
CA SER A 62 9.56 1.30 -3.10
C SER A 62 9.02 2.33 -4.10
N ALA A 63 8.83 1.94 -5.36
CA ALA A 63 8.23 2.80 -6.37
C ALA A 63 6.74 3.02 -6.10
N LEU A 64 6.01 1.94 -5.77
CA LEU A 64 4.59 2.00 -5.42
C LEU A 64 4.35 2.86 -4.18
N GLU A 65 5.18 2.69 -3.13
CA GLU A 65 5.10 3.50 -1.91
C GLU A 65 5.30 4.99 -2.21
N ARG A 66 6.27 5.33 -3.06
CA ARG A 66 6.48 6.72 -3.52
C ARG A 66 5.31 7.26 -4.35
N THR A 67 4.71 6.43 -5.20
CA THR A 67 3.53 6.81 -5.97
C THR A 67 2.36 7.15 -5.04
N VAL A 68 2.05 6.29 -4.08
CA VAL A 68 0.99 6.55 -3.08
C VAL A 68 1.26 7.85 -2.33
N MET A 69 2.50 8.06 -1.86
CA MET A 69 2.88 9.30 -1.18
C MET A 69 2.74 10.54 -2.07
N GLY A 70 3.12 10.45 -3.35
CA GLY A 70 3.03 11.56 -4.31
C GLY A 70 1.59 11.96 -4.63
N HIS A 71 0.64 11.03 -4.50
CA HIS A 71 -0.78 11.30 -4.71
C HIS A 71 -1.55 11.60 -3.41
N LEU A 72 -0.92 11.48 -2.24
CA LEU A 72 -1.58 11.58 -0.94
C LEU A 72 -2.26 12.95 -0.75
N LYS A 73 -3.55 12.90 -0.45
CA LYS A 73 -4.40 14.07 -0.14
C LYS A 73 -5.21 13.79 1.12
N PRO A 74 -5.74 14.83 1.79
CA PRO A 74 -6.53 14.66 3.01
C PRO A 74 -7.71 13.70 2.83
N SER A 75 -8.39 13.79 1.68
CA SER A 75 -9.51 12.92 1.31
C SER A 75 -9.14 11.44 1.15
N MET A 76 -7.86 11.15 0.94
CA MET A 76 -7.34 9.80 0.72
C MET A 76 -6.74 9.18 2.00
N CYS A 77 -6.52 9.99 3.04
CA CYS A 77 -5.83 9.52 4.24
C CYS A 77 -6.59 8.37 4.93
N GLY A 78 -7.93 8.42 4.96
CA GLY A 78 -8.73 7.34 5.53
C GLY A 78 -8.58 6.02 4.78
N GLU A 79 -8.59 6.05 3.44
CA GLU A 79 -8.34 4.87 2.60
C GLU A 79 -6.94 4.30 2.85
N VAL A 80 -5.90 5.14 2.83
CA VAL A 80 -4.51 4.69 3.05
C VAL A 80 -4.31 4.16 4.48
N LEU A 81 -4.94 4.76 5.48
CA LEU A 81 -4.89 4.29 6.87
C LEU A 81 -5.66 2.97 7.06
N SER A 82 -6.68 2.69 6.24
CA SER A 82 -7.36 1.39 6.24
C SER A 82 -6.46 0.23 5.83
N TRP A 83 -5.31 0.52 5.21
CA TRP A 83 -4.30 -0.46 4.82
C TRP A 83 -3.29 -0.77 5.92
N SER A 84 -3.59 -0.41 7.18
CA SER A 84 -2.65 -0.62 8.29
C SER A 84 -2.17 -2.06 8.35
N GLY A 85 -0.84 -2.22 8.40
CA GLY A 85 -0.20 -3.53 8.42
C GLY A 85 0.05 -4.17 7.04
N GLU A 86 -0.40 -3.55 5.95
CA GLU A 86 -0.09 -4.06 4.59
C GLU A 86 1.42 -3.93 4.28
N PRO A 87 2.04 -4.99 3.75
CA PRO A 87 3.46 -4.99 3.45
C PRO A 87 3.78 -4.03 2.28
N GLY A 88 4.85 -3.25 2.44
CA GLY A 88 5.38 -2.38 1.40
C GLY A 88 4.76 -0.97 1.35
N LEU A 89 3.90 -0.61 2.31
CA LEU A 89 3.19 0.68 2.36
C LEU A 89 3.32 1.41 3.71
N ARG A 90 4.34 1.08 4.50
CA ARG A 90 4.51 1.61 5.87
C ARG A 90 4.78 3.12 5.90
N GLN A 91 5.57 3.63 4.95
CA GLN A 91 5.89 5.05 4.84
C GLN A 91 4.67 5.84 4.37
N SER A 92 3.92 5.30 3.41
CA SER A 92 2.64 5.92 2.99
C SER A 92 1.63 5.94 4.12
N GLU A 93 1.54 4.88 4.94
CA GLU A 93 0.67 4.85 6.13
C GLU A 93 1.10 5.92 7.15
N ALA A 94 2.41 6.02 7.44
CA ALA A 94 2.93 7.02 8.37
C ALA A 94 2.68 8.45 7.87
N ALA A 95 2.88 8.71 6.57
CA ALA A 95 2.60 10.01 5.96
C ALA A 95 1.09 10.35 6.00
N ALA A 96 0.24 9.38 5.68
CA ALA A 96 -1.22 9.52 5.78
C ALA A 96 -1.65 9.83 7.22
N ARG A 97 -1.04 9.18 8.21
CA ARG A 97 -1.30 9.44 9.64
C ARG A 97 -0.96 10.87 10.01
N VAL A 98 0.24 11.35 9.67
CA VAL A 98 0.64 12.73 9.96
C VAL A 98 -0.30 13.73 9.31
N MET A 99 -0.69 13.50 8.05
CA MET A 99 -1.62 14.37 7.34
C MET A 99 -3.03 14.33 7.97
N ALA A 100 -3.52 13.14 8.32
CA ALA A 100 -4.80 12.92 8.98
C ALA A 100 -4.90 13.65 10.31
N VAL A 101 -3.86 13.57 11.16
CA VAL A 101 -3.81 14.26 12.45
C VAL A 101 -3.88 15.78 12.27
N ASN A 102 -3.09 16.32 11.33
CA ASN A 102 -3.06 17.75 11.05
C ASN A 102 -4.36 18.27 10.42
N GLN A 103 -5.16 17.40 9.80
CA GLN A 103 -6.37 17.76 9.06
C GLN A 103 -7.58 16.93 9.49
N PHE A 104 -7.64 16.59 10.78
CA PHE A 104 -8.62 15.66 11.32
C PHE A 104 -10.07 16.08 11.04
N VAL A 105 -10.36 17.38 11.16
CA VAL A 105 -11.68 17.96 10.88
C VAL A 105 -12.12 17.74 9.43
N GLU A 106 -11.18 17.71 8.48
CA GLU A 106 -11.50 17.39 7.08
C GLU A 106 -11.60 15.88 6.87
N LEU A 107 -10.75 15.09 7.52
CA LEU A 107 -10.78 13.63 7.44
C LEU A 107 -12.14 13.06 7.87
N VAL A 108 -12.69 13.51 9.01
CA VAL A 108 -13.97 12.98 9.54
C VAL A 108 -15.16 13.18 8.60
N LYS A 109 -15.04 14.06 7.59
CA LYS A 109 -16.06 14.29 6.56
C LYS A 109 -15.94 13.36 5.35
N THR A 110 -14.88 12.54 5.29
CA THR A 110 -14.56 11.70 4.13
C THR A 110 -15.15 10.30 4.29
N GLU A 111 -15.51 9.66 3.17
CA GLU A 111 -15.89 8.24 3.18
C GLU A 111 -14.75 7.35 3.68
N GLY A 112 -13.51 7.73 3.40
CA GLY A 112 -12.33 7.01 3.85
C GLY A 112 -12.24 6.89 5.37
N PHE A 113 -12.69 7.90 6.12
CA PHE A 113 -12.74 7.82 7.59
C PHE A 113 -13.70 6.74 8.08
N MET A 114 -14.87 6.60 7.45
CA MET A 114 -15.87 5.60 7.80
C MET A 114 -15.41 4.16 7.48
N GLN A 115 -14.43 4.03 6.59
CA GLN A 115 -13.85 2.74 6.19
C GLN A 115 -12.60 2.38 7.01
N MET A 116 -12.15 3.24 7.92
CA MET A 116 -11.02 2.94 8.79
C MET A 116 -11.36 1.79 9.74
N GLY A 117 -10.43 0.85 9.88
CA GLY A 117 -10.52 -0.17 10.93
C GLY A 117 -10.30 0.42 12.32
N GLU A 118 -10.82 -0.25 13.34
CA GLU A 118 -10.71 0.16 14.76
C GLU A 118 -9.25 0.41 15.19
N GLU A 119 -8.32 -0.43 14.74
CA GLU A 119 -6.89 -0.28 15.06
C GLU A 119 -6.30 1.01 14.46
N ALA A 120 -6.62 1.30 13.19
CA ALA A 120 -6.12 2.48 12.51
C ALA A 120 -6.68 3.76 13.14
N LEU A 121 -7.95 3.71 13.56
CA LEU A 121 -8.63 4.79 14.26
C LEU A 121 -8.07 4.98 15.67
N GLY A 122 -7.86 3.91 16.44
CA GLY A 122 -7.25 3.98 17.77
C GLY A 122 -5.89 4.66 17.74
N LYS A 123 -5.00 4.20 16.85
CA LYS A 123 -3.67 4.82 16.64
C LYS A 123 -3.75 6.28 16.15
N LEU A 124 -4.87 6.73 15.57
CA LEU A 124 -5.06 8.11 15.16
C LEU A 124 -5.50 8.98 16.34
N LEU A 125 -6.41 8.46 17.16
CA LEU A 125 -6.95 9.14 18.35
C LEU A 125 -5.94 9.20 19.51
N GLU A 126 -5.00 8.26 19.58
CA GLU A 126 -3.89 8.24 20.54
C GLU A 126 -2.75 9.21 20.18
N ASP A 127 -2.79 9.87 19.02
CA ASP A 127 -1.74 10.81 18.62
C ASP A 127 -1.88 12.13 19.37
N ASP A 128 -0.93 12.45 20.25
CA ASP A 128 -0.92 13.67 21.08
C ASP A 128 -1.00 14.98 20.28
N ARG A 129 -0.71 14.95 18.97
CA ARG A 129 -0.78 16.11 18.09
C ARG A 129 -2.20 16.34 17.54
N LEU A 130 -3.14 15.45 17.84
CA LEU A 130 -4.52 15.56 17.39
C LEU A 130 -5.21 16.73 18.09
N VAL A 131 -5.54 17.76 17.31
CA VAL A 131 -6.30 18.90 17.78
C VAL A 131 -7.72 18.79 17.24
N ALA A 132 -8.62 18.15 17.99
CA ALA A 132 -10.04 18.22 17.70
C ALA A 132 -10.56 19.61 18.13
N GLY A 133 -11.21 20.33 17.23
CA GLY A 133 -11.83 21.61 17.56
C GLY A 133 -13.00 21.37 18.52
N SER A 134 -12.79 21.71 19.80
CA SER A 134 -13.74 21.71 20.94
C SER A 134 -14.72 20.52 21.01
N GLU A 135 -14.57 19.70 22.07
CA GLU A 135 -15.56 18.69 22.50
C GLU A 135 -16.97 19.27 22.71
#